data_AF-A0A965YPG3-F1
#
_entry.id   AF-A0A965YPG3-F1
#
_cell.length_a   1.000
_cell.length_b   1.000
_cell.length_c   1.000
_cell.angle_alpha   90.00
_cell.angle_beta   90.00
_cell.angle_gamma   90.00
#
_symmetry.space_group_name_H-M   'P 1'
#
loop_
_entity.id
_entity.type
_entity.pdbx_description
1 polymer ?
#
loop_
_entity_poly.entity_id
_entity_poly.type
_entity_poly.pdbx_seq_one_letter_code
_entity_poly.pdbx_strand_id
1 'polypeptide(L)'
;MNSIEQMRWAKELISEKTNGFMELSVGNMHDDLFISASDKAMVGLYLSVLPNMKTQKYDCIFKGYTRCAGGYNDSKKMQKLTEEYQSVTDVLKQFEKAKISLTEDELQCFVAELKSAEEQTITQSMGI
;
A
#
# COMPACT_ATOMS: atom_id res chain seq x y z
N MET A 1 4.87 18.51 -2.16
CA MET A 1 3.62 17.82 -1.84
C MET A 1 3.39 17.90 -0.34
N ASN A 2 2.17 18.19 0.09
CA ASN A 2 1.77 18.03 1.48
C ASN A 2 1.63 16.54 1.85
N SER A 3 1.39 16.24 3.13
CA SER A 3 1.38 14.86 3.63
C SER A 3 0.28 14.00 2.99
N ILE A 4 -0.92 14.55 2.76
CA ILE A 4 -2.02 13.85 2.09
C ILE A 4 -1.68 13.57 0.62
N GLU A 5 -1.11 14.56 -0.08
CA GLU A 5 -0.63 14.39 -1.46
C GLU A 5 0.44 13.29 -1.54
N GLN A 6 1.32 13.19 -0.54
CA GLN A 6 2.28 12.08 -0.44
C GLN A 6 1.58 10.73 -0.27
N MET A 7 0.48 10.65 0.47
CA MET A 7 -0.29 9.40 0.57
C MET A 7 -1.03 9.03 -0.72
N ARG A 8 -1.61 10.01 -1.43
CA ARG A 8 -2.21 9.79 -2.74
C ARG A 8 -1.17 9.32 -3.76
N TRP A 9 -0.02 9.99 -3.80
CA TRP A 9 1.12 9.56 -4.60
C TRP A 9 1.60 8.16 -4.22
N ALA A 10 1.64 7.81 -2.92
CA ALA A 10 2.03 6.48 -2.50
C ALA A 10 1.04 5.40 -3.00
N LYS A 11 -0.27 5.67 -2.95
CA LYS A 11 -1.30 4.79 -3.53
C LYS A 11 -1.07 4.57 -5.02
N GLU A 12 -0.89 5.64 -5.78
CA GLU A 12 -0.66 5.59 -7.23
C GLU A 12 0.64 4.84 -7.56
N LEU A 13 1.73 5.15 -6.86
CA LEU A 13 3.03 4.52 -7.09
C LEU A 13 3.00 3.01 -6.80
N ILE A 14 2.31 2.59 -5.74
CA ILE A 14 2.12 1.16 -5.44
C ILE A 14 1.40 0.50 -6.61
N SER A 15 0.26 1.05 -7.04
CA SER A 15 -0.52 0.47 -8.13
C SER A 15 0.28 0.41 -9.43
N GLU A 16 0.97 1.49 -9.80
CA GLU A 16 1.78 1.58 -11.03
C GLU A 16 2.94 0.58 -11.02
N LYS A 17 3.78 0.59 -9.98
CA LYS A 17 5.00 -0.25 -9.96
C LYS A 17 4.69 -1.73 -9.79
N THR A 18 3.52 -2.04 -9.25
CA THR A 18 3.07 -3.41 -9.03
C THR A 18 2.05 -3.83 -10.08
N ASN A 19 1.89 -3.10 -11.20
CA ASN A 19 0.92 -3.43 -12.24
C ASN A 19 -0.48 -3.79 -11.67
N GLY A 20 -0.90 -3.12 -10.60
CA GLY A 20 -2.17 -3.32 -9.92
C GLY A 20 -2.31 -4.59 -9.06
N PHE A 21 -1.27 -5.42 -8.87
CA PHE A 21 -1.38 -6.58 -7.98
C PHE A 21 -1.26 -6.23 -6.49
N MET A 22 -0.89 -5.00 -6.16
CA MET A 22 -1.02 -4.42 -4.83
C MET A 22 -1.78 -3.10 -4.86
N GLU A 23 -2.56 -2.84 -3.82
CA GLU A 23 -3.29 -1.59 -3.65
C GLU A 23 -3.35 -1.17 -2.19
N LEU A 24 -3.22 0.14 -1.94
CA LEU A 24 -3.48 0.74 -0.63
C LEU A 24 -4.99 0.97 -0.47
N SER A 25 -5.57 0.36 0.55
CA SER A 25 -7.00 0.32 0.85
C SER A 25 -7.28 0.58 2.33
N VAL A 26 -8.55 0.68 2.68
CA VAL A 26 -9.03 0.91 4.05
C VAL A 26 -9.82 -0.29 4.56
N GLY A 27 -9.53 -0.72 5.80
CA GLY A 27 -10.17 -1.89 6.40
C GLY A 27 -11.59 -1.60 6.90
N ASN A 28 -12.52 -2.54 6.69
CA ASN A 28 -13.94 -2.37 7.05
C ASN A 28 -14.24 -2.27 8.55
N MET A 29 -13.35 -2.77 9.43
CA MET A 29 -13.69 -2.97 10.85
C MET A 29 -13.14 -1.87 11.77
N HIS A 30 -12.08 -1.17 11.36
CA HIS A 30 -11.39 -0.14 12.17
C HIS A 30 -10.78 1.00 11.35
N ASP A 31 -11.08 1.07 10.05
CA ASP A 31 -10.55 2.09 9.15
C ASP A 31 -9.01 2.07 9.04
N ASP A 32 -8.41 0.94 9.38
CA ASP A 32 -6.98 0.73 9.30
C ASP A 32 -6.54 0.78 7.84
N LEU A 33 -5.54 1.60 7.54
CA LEU A 33 -4.88 1.61 6.25
C LEU A 33 -4.06 0.32 6.10
N PHE A 34 -4.28 -0.41 5.02
CA PHE A 34 -3.51 -1.61 4.71
C PHE A 34 -3.23 -1.72 3.22
N ILE A 35 -2.19 -2.47 2.86
CA ILE A 35 -1.88 -2.77 1.48
C ILE A 35 -2.39 -4.18 1.19
N SER A 36 -3.40 -4.27 0.33
CA SER A 36 -3.86 -5.53 -0.22
C SER A 36 -2.86 -6.00 -1.28
N ALA A 37 -2.68 -7.32 -1.37
CA ALA A 37 -1.80 -7.93 -2.36
C ALA A 37 -2.48 -9.19 -2.90
N SER A 38 -2.48 -9.36 -4.23
CA SER A 38 -3.01 -10.56 -4.90
C SER A 38 -2.48 -11.83 -4.23
N ASP A 39 -3.34 -12.83 -4.13
CA ASP A 39 -3.03 -14.20 -3.70
C ASP A 39 -1.80 -14.80 -4.42
N LYS A 40 -1.57 -14.40 -5.68
CA LYS A 40 -0.46 -14.87 -6.51
C LYS A 40 0.87 -14.14 -6.28
N ALA A 41 0.86 -12.97 -5.62
CA ALA A 41 2.07 -12.22 -5.32
C ALA A 41 2.84 -12.91 -4.19
N MET A 42 4.15 -13.11 -4.37
CA MET A 42 5.02 -13.74 -3.38
C MET A 42 5.84 -12.71 -2.60
N VAL A 43 6.04 -11.53 -3.17
CA VAL A 43 6.60 -10.37 -2.48
C VAL A 43 5.50 -9.32 -2.32
N GLY A 44 5.38 -8.77 -1.13
CA GLY A 44 4.36 -7.77 -0.82
C GLY A 44 4.90 -6.58 -0.04
N LEU A 45 4.08 -5.54 0.04
CA LEU A 45 4.28 -4.37 0.87
C LEU A 45 3.32 -4.39 2.05
N TYR A 46 3.81 -3.94 3.20
CA TYR A 46 3.05 -3.77 4.42
C TYR A 46 3.18 -2.32 4.89
N LEU A 47 2.08 -1.75 5.35
CA LEU A 47 2.03 -0.40 5.93
C LEU A 47 1.76 -0.52 7.43
N SER A 48 2.55 0.19 8.24
CA SER A 48 2.25 0.47 9.64
C SER A 48 2.06 1.97 9.82
N VAL A 49 0.93 2.38 10.40
CA VAL A 49 0.70 3.78 10.79
C VAL A 49 0.92 3.88 12.29
N LEU A 50 2.01 4.52 12.71
CA LEU A 50 2.44 4.53 14.11
C LEU A 50 2.41 5.94 14.71
N PRO A 51 1.80 6.14 15.90
CA PRO A 51 1.84 7.44 16.55
C PRO A 51 3.27 7.79 16.99
N ASN A 52 3.69 8.99 16.67
CA ASN A 52 4.97 9.57 17.07
C ASN A 52 4.72 10.67 18.11
N MET A 53 4.93 10.30 19.38
CA MET A 53 4.68 11.18 20.52
C MET A 53 5.57 12.45 20.54
N LYS A 54 6.69 12.45 19.81
CA LYS A 54 7.58 13.62 19.74
C LYS A 54 7.05 14.68 18.78
N THR A 55 6.47 14.26 17.67
CA THR A 55 5.94 15.14 16.62
C THR A 55 4.44 15.34 16.71
N GLN A 56 3.74 14.54 17.54
CA GLN A 56 2.28 14.47 17.62
C GLN A 56 1.64 14.16 16.26
N LYS A 57 2.31 13.33 15.46
CA LYS A 57 1.87 12.86 14.14
C LYS A 57 1.87 11.35 14.07
N TYR A 58 1.37 10.82 12.96
CA TYR A 58 1.38 9.40 12.63
C TYR A 58 2.38 9.15 11.50
N ASP A 59 3.42 8.36 11.78
CA ASP A 59 4.43 7.99 10.80
C ASP A 59 3.95 6.78 9.98
N CYS A 60 3.96 6.90 8.65
CA CYS A 60 3.60 5.84 7.72
C CYS A 60 4.84 5.04 7.35
N ILE A 61 5.01 3.87 7.97
CA ILE A 61 6.17 3.00 7.77
C ILE A 61 5.82 1.87 6.81
N PHE A 62 6.43 1.90 5.62
CA PHE A 62 6.31 0.86 4.61
C PHE A 62 7.41 -0.19 4.80
N LYS A 63 7.05 -1.46 4.67
CA LYS A 63 7.95 -2.61 4.83
C LYS A 63 7.70 -3.63 3.73
N GLY A 64 8.76 -4.23 3.19
CA GLY A 64 8.64 -5.39 2.31
C GLY A 64 8.45 -6.67 3.13
N TYR A 65 7.69 -7.61 2.60
CA TYR A 65 7.62 -8.97 3.13
C TYR A 65 7.61 -9.99 2.00
N THR A 66 7.98 -11.22 2.34
CA THR A 66 8.05 -12.35 1.42
C THR A 66 7.17 -13.46 1.95
N ARG A 67 6.23 -13.95 1.16
CA ARG A 67 5.43 -15.12 1.50
C ARG A 67 6.31 -16.36 1.37
N CYS A 68 6.16 -17.31 2.31
CA CYS A 68 6.84 -18.60 2.22
C CYS A 68 6.40 -19.34 0.96
N ALA A 69 7.29 -19.46 -0.03
CA ALA A 69 7.03 -20.23 -1.23
C ALA A 69 7.20 -21.73 -0.91
N GLY A 70 6.09 -22.45 -0.75
CA GLY A 70 6.10 -23.90 -0.81
C GLY A 70 6.12 -24.40 -2.26
N GLY A 71 6.90 -25.45 -2.55
CA GLY A 71 6.89 -26.14 -3.84
C GLY A 71 8.06 -25.83 -4.78
N TYR A 72 8.08 -26.54 -5.92
CA TYR A 72 9.10 -26.40 -6.96
C TYR A 72 8.86 -25.14 -7.81
N ASN A 73 9.88 -24.30 -7.96
CA ASN A 73 9.86 -23.12 -8.83
C ASN A 73 10.78 -23.38 -10.02
N ASP A 74 10.24 -23.33 -11.23
CA ASP A 74 11.03 -23.38 -12.45
C ASP A 74 11.74 -22.03 -12.72
N SER A 75 12.60 -21.99 -13.73
CA SER A 75 13.37 -20.78 -14.07
C SER A 75 12.47 -19.58 -14.39
N LYS A 76 11.32 -19.79 -15.05
CA LYS A 76 10.36 -18.72 -15.38
C LYS A 76 9.75 -18.12 -14.11
N LYS A 77 9.35 -18.97 -13.16
CA LYS A 77 8.81 -18.51 -11.87
C LYS A 77 9.88 -17.79 -11.05
N MET A 78 11.13 -18.27 -11.07
CA MET A 78 12.25 -17.58 -10.42
C MET A 78 12.54 -16.21 -11.03
N GLN A 79 12.43 -16.06 -12.35
CA GLN A 79 12.54 -14.77 -13.02
C GLN A 79 11.44 -13.80 -12.56
N LYS A 80 10.18 -14.24 -12.56
CA LYS A 80 9.06 -13.43 -12.09
C LYS A 80 9.23 -12.99 -10.63
N LEU A 81 9.71 -13.87 -9.75
CA LEU A 81 10.00 -13.52 -8.36
C LEU A 81 11.04 -12.41 -8.26
N THR A 82 12.09 -12.48 -9.09
CA THR A 82 13.13 -11.44 -9.14
C THR A 82 12.54 -10.09 -9.55
N GLU A 83 11.63 -10.08 -10.52
CA GLU A 83 10.90 -8.89 -10.96
C GLU A 83 10.01 -8.33 -9.83
N GLU A 84 9.29 -9.19 -9.09
CA GLU A 84 8.49 -8.78 -7.92
C GLU A 84 9.36 -8.15 -6.82
N TYR A 85 10.51 -8.76 -6.49
CA TYR A 85 11.48 -8.19 -5.54
C TYR A 85 11.99 -6.83 -5.98
N GLN A 86 12.34 -6.69 -7.26
CA GLN A 86 12.87 -5.45 -7.80
C GLN A 86 11.82 -4.33 -7.74
N SER A 87 10.58 -4.62 -8.14
CA SER A 87 9.45 -3.67 -8.06
C SER A 87 9.23 -3.18 -6.63
N VAL A 88 9.11 -4.10 -5.67
CA VAL A 88 8.91 -3.76 -4.25
C VAL A 88 10.09 -2.96 -3.70
N THR A 89 11.32 -3.31 -4.07
CA THR A 89 12.53 -2.59 -3.66
C THR A 89 12.51 -1.15 -4.17
N ASP A 90 12.12 -0.92 -5.42
CA ASP A 90 12.12 0.41 -6.02
C ASP A 90 11.01 1.31 -5.46
N VAL A 91 9.89 0.73 -5.04
CA VAL A 91 8.85 1.44 -4.28
C VAL A 91 9.36 1.80 -2.89
N LEU A 92 9.92 0.84 -2.13
CA LEU A 92 10.40 1.09 -0.77
C LEU A 92 11.45 2.18 -0.70
N LYS A 93 12.43 2.18 -1.63
CA LYS A 93 13.46 3.23 -1.70
C LYS A 93 12.87 4.64 -1.81
N GLN A 94 11.71 4.79 -2.46
CA GLN A 94 11.04 6.07 -2.60
C GLN A 94 10.31 6.45 -1.32
N PHE A 95 9.63 5.50 -0.67
CA PHE A 95 8.92 5.73 0.59
C PHE A 95 9.84 6.02 1.77
N GLU A 96 10.98 5.33 1.86
CA GLU A 96 12.00 5.58 2.88
C GLU A 96 12.58 7.00 2.77
N LYS A 97 12.70 7.53 1.54
CA LYS A 97 13.12 8.91 1.30
C LYS A 97 12.01 9.92 1.60
N ALA A 98 10.77 9.59 1.27
CA ALA A 98 9.63 10.48 1.46
C ALA A 98 9.30 10.72 2.93
N LYS A 99 9.54 9.72 3.82
CA LYS A 99 9.29 9.80 5.27
C LYS A 99 7.92 10.38 5.60
N ILE A 100 6.88 9.77 5.04
CA ILE A 100 5.51 10.27 5.11
C ILE A 100 5.03 10.24 6.57
N SER A 101 4.49 11.37 7.02
CA SER A 101 3.97 11.55 8.37
C SER A 101 2.76 12.47 8.32
N LEU A 102 1.65 12.04 8.91
CA LEU A 102 0.34 12.68 8.82
C LEU A 102 -0.07 13.25 10.19
N THR A 103 -0.76 14.38 10.21
CA THR A 103 -1.57 14.72 11.38
C THR A 103 -2.78 13.78 11.48
N GLU A 104 -3.47 13.80 12.63
CA GLU A 104 -4.71 13.03 12.80
C GLU A 104 -5.78 13.43 11.77
N ASP A 105 -5.98 14.74 11.56
CA ASP A 105 -6.92 15.26 10.56
C ASP A 105 -6.55 14.82 9.13
N GLU A 106 -5.26 14.85 8.78
CA GLU A 106 -4.78 14.42 7.46
C GLU A 106 -5.01 12.91 7.24
N LEU A 107 -4.77 12.09 8.28
CA LEU A 107 -5.01 10.67 8.25
C LEU A 107 -6.51 10.36 8.08
N GLN A 108 -7.37 10.99 8.89
CA GLN A 108 -8.82 10.80 8.80
C GLN A 108 -9.39 11.25 7.46
N CYS A 109 -8.89 12.37 6.92
CA CYS A 109 -9.28 12.85 5.59
C CYS A 109 -8.92 11.83 4.51
N PHE A 110 -7.70 11.28 4.54
CA PHE A 110 -7.26 10.30 3.55
C PHE A 110 -8.04 8.98 3.66
N VAL A 111 -8.32 8.52 4.87
CA VAL A 111 -9.18 7.36 5.14
C VAL A 111 -10.58 7.56 4.56
N ALA A 112 -11.20 8.72 4.80
CA ALA A 112 -12.52 9.04 4.27
C ALA A 112 -12.53 9.06 2.72
N GLU A 113 -11.49 9.60 2.09
CA GLU A 113 -11.33 9.59 0.64
C GLU A 113 -11.31 8.18 0.05
N LEU A 114 -10.57 7.26 0.68
CA LEU A 114 -10.51 5.86 0.22
C LEU A 114 -11.87 5.16 0.33
N LYS A 115 -12.59 5.36 1.44
CA LYS A 115 -13.92 4.78 1.63
C LYS A 115 -14.92 5.24 0.57
N SER A 116 -14.96 6.55 0.32
CA SER A 116 -15.87 7.11 -0.69
C SER A 116 -15.58 6.58 -2.09
N ALA A 117 -14.31 6.35 -2.42
CA ALA A 117 -13.92 5.75 -3.69
C ALA A 117 -14.34 4.26 -3.80
N GLU A 118 -14.22 3.50 -2.71
CA GLU A 118 -14.66 2.09 -2.66
C GLU A 118 -16.20 1.98 -2.80
N GLU A 119 -16.96 2.82 -2.09
CA GLU A 119 -18.43 2.85 -2.19
C GLU A 119 -18.90 3.17 -3.61
N GLN A 120 -18.29 4.16 -4.28
CA GLN A 120 -18.61 4.50 -5.67
C GLN A 120 -18.34 3.33 -6.63
N THR A 121 -17.26 2.59 -6.40
CA THR A 121 -16.91 1.41 -7.22
C THR A 121 -17.94 0.28 -7.03
N ILE A 122 -18.43 0.08 -5.81
CA ILE A 122 -19.49 -0.89 -5.50
C ILE A 122 -20.81 -0.48 -6.16
N THR A 123 -21.24 0.78 -6.04
CA THR A 123 -22.47 1.27 -6.67
C THR A 123 -22.42 1.12 -8.20
N GLN A 124 -21.31 1.48 -8.83
CA GLN A 124 -21.12 1.34 -10.28
C GLN A 124 -21.11 -0.12 -10.74
N SER A 125 -20.50 -1.03 -9.97
CA SER A 125 -20.47 -2.46 -10.31
C SER A 125 -21.80 -3.19 -10.08
N MET A 126 -22.67 -2.65 -9.20
CA MET A 126 -24.03 -3.16 -9.00
C MET A 126 -25.08 -2.55 -9.93
N GLY A 127 -24.71 -1.60 -10.79
CA GLY A 127 -25.61 -1.03 -11.80
C GLY A 127 -26.85 -0.35 -11.21
N ILE A 128 -26.69 0.33 -10.06
CA ILE A 128 -27.73 1.17 -9.44
C ILE A 128 -27.40 2.65 -9.72
#